data_AF-A0A1H3KZW5-F1
#
_entry.id   AF-A0A1H3KZW5-F1
#
_cell.length_a   1.000
_cell.length_b   1.000
_cell.length_c   1.000
_cell.angle_alpha   90.00
_cell.angle_beta   90.00
_cell.angle_gamma   90.00
#
_symmetry.space_group_name_H-M   'P 1'
#
loop_
_entity.id
_entity.type
_entity.pdbx_description
1 polymer ?
#
loop_
_entity_poly.entity_id
_entity_poly.type
_entity_poly.pdbx_seq_one_letter_code
_entity_poly.pdbx_strand_id
1 'polypeptide(L)' 'MSEMRKRKLQKVAGKDKTTVMLVSFLLTPVGYLMVDETMYAVINLLTGNYFFLGWLIVPFHTKGIIESARQELDQAGVAW' A
#
# COMPACT_ATOMS: atom_id res chain seq x y z
N MET A 1 16.43 -13.30 -1.34
CA MET A 1 15.06 -12.92 -1.73
C MET A 1 14.65 -13.75 -2.94
N SER A 2 13.43 -14.31 -2.98
CA SER A 2 12.92 -15.00 -4.17
C SER A 2 12.61 -14.00 -5.29
N GLU A 3 12.80 -14.38 -6.56
CA GLU A 3 12.44 -13.54 -7.72
C GLU A 3 10.97 -13.11 -7.71
N MET A 4 10.06 -13.98 -7.26
CA MET A 4 8.64 -13.61 -7.12
C MET A 4 8.43 -12.52 -6.07
N ARG A 5 9.13 -12.62 -4.93
CA ARG A 5 9.07 -11.62 -3.85
C ARG A 5 9.62 -10.28 -4.34
N LYS A 6 10.78 -10.31 -5.01
CA LYS A 6 11.42 -9.12 -5.60
C LYS A 6 10.49 -8.39 -6.56
N ARG A 7 9.87 -9.11 -7.50
CA ARG A 7 8.91 -8.53 -8.45
C ARG A 7 7.69 -7.91 -7.76
N LYS A 8 7.14 -8.58 -6.73
CA LYS A 8 6.01 -8.03 -5.96
C LYS A 8 6.41 -6.72 -5.27
N LEU A 9 7.58 -6.69 -4.64
CA LEU A 9 8.07 -5.49 -3.95
C LEU A 9 8.32 -4.35 -4.93
N GLN A 10 8.98 -4.61 -6.08
CA GLN A 10 9.23 -3.59 -7.10
C GLN A 10 7.93 -2.97 -7.62
N LYS A 11 6.89 -3.79 -7.83
CA LYS A 11 5.56 -3.30 -8.26
C LYS A 11 4.94 -2.32 -7.24
N VAL A 12 5.10 -2.58 -5.95
CA VAL A 12 4.58 -1.72 -4.86
C VAL A 12 5.48 -0.51 -4.63
N ALA A 13 6.80 -0.69 -4.63
CA ALA A 13 7.78 0.35 -4.38
C ALA A 13 7.77 1.45 -5.46
N GLY A 14 7.56 1.07 -6.72
CA GLY A 14 7.44 1.97 -7.86
C GLY A 14 6.15 2.79 -7.92
N LYS A 15 5.24 2.63 -6.94
CA LYS A 15 4.03 3.47 -6.84
C LYS A 15 4.38 4.87 -6.32
N ASP A 16 3.70 5.88 -6.86
CA ASP A 16 3.80 7.24 -6.35
C ASP A 16 3.06 7.37 -5.02
N LYS A 17 3.80 7.71 -3.96
CA LYS A 17 3.25 7.80 -2.59
C LYS A 17 2.16 8.85 -2.50
N THR A 18 2.36 10.01 -3.12
CA THR A 18 1.42 11.14 -3.05
C THR A 18 0.08 10.76 -3.67
N THR A 19 0.12 10.17 -4.86
CA THR A 19 -1.07 9.68 -5.57
C THR A 19 -1.79 8.62 -4.75
N VAL A 20 -1.07 7.62 -4.21
CA VAL A 20 -1.68 6.58 -3.38
C VAL A 20 -2.30 7.17 -2.12
N MET A 21 -1.64 8.12 -1.44
CA MET A 21 -2.21 8.78 -0.26
C MET A 21 -3.47 9.59 -0.58
N LEU A 22 -3.47 10.36 -1.67
CA LEU A 22 -4.64 11.14 -2.10
C LEU A 22 -5.82 10.24 -2.48
N VAL A 23 -5.55 9.16 -3.21
CA VAL A 23 -6.59 8.16 -3.55
C VAL A 23 -7.09 7.46 -2.30
N SER A 24 -6.20 7.04 -1.39
CA SER A 24 -6.54 6.43 -0.10
C SER A 24 -7.40 7.35 0.77
N PHE A 25 -7.20 8.66 0.70
CA PHE A 25 -7.96 9.64 1.47
C PHE A 25 -9.40 9.77 0.94
N LEU A 26 -9.57 9.83 -0.38
CA LEU A 26 -10.87 10.00 -1.04
C LEU A 26 -11.65 8.68 -1.19
N LEU A 27 -10.94 7.60 -1.50
CA LEU A 27 -11.47 6.28 -1.85
C LEU A 27 -10.65 5.20 -1.13
N THR A 28 -10.93 5.05 0.17
CA THR A 28 -10.15 4.18 1.08
C THR A 28 -9.96 2.74 0.59
N PRO A 29 -10.95 2.00 0.04
CA PRO A 29 -10.68 0.65 -0.47
C PRO A 29 -9.78 0.65 -1.70
N VAL A 30 -9.85 1.69 -2.55
CA VAL A 30 -9.02 1.80 -3.77
C VAL A 30 -7.56 1.98 -3.40
N GLY A 31 -7.26 2.74 -2.33
CA GLY A 31 -5.92 2.88 -1.79
C GLY A 31 -5.20 1.54 -1.56
N TYR A 32 -5.89 0.57 -0.97
CA TYR A 32 -5.35 -0.78 -0.76
C TYR A 32 -5.19 -1.59 -2.04
N LEU A 33 -6.11 -1.44 -2.99
CA LEU A 33 -6.00 -2.10 -4.29
C LEU A 33 -4.78 -1.58 -5.07
N MET A 34 -4.41 -0.31 -4.92
CA MET A 34 -3.24 0.28 -5.59
C MET A 34 -1.91 -0.31 -5.10
N VAL A 35 -1.85 -0.79 -3.85
CA VAL A 35 -0.67 -1.42 -3.24
C VAL A 35 -0.77 -2.95 -3.17
N ASP A 36 -1.68 -3.54 -3.95
CA ASP A 36 -1.90 -5.00 -4.04
C ASP A 36 -2.27 -5.68 -2.71
N GLU A 37 -2.92 -4.94 -1.80
CA GLU A 37 -3.31 -5.39 -0.47
C GLU A 37 -4.84 -5.60 -0.38
N THR A 38 -5.37 -6.46 -1.26
CA THR A 38 -6.82 -6.73 -1.40
C THR A 38 -7.48 -7.17 -0.09
N MET A 39 -6.77 -7.89 0.77
CA MET A 39 -7.31 -8.31 2.07
C MET A 39 -7.67 -7.12 2.95
N TYR A 40 -6.82 -6.08 2.98
CA TYR A 40 -7.12 -4.86 3.72
C TYR A 40 -8.25 -4.05 3.08
N ALA A 41 -8.40 -4.07 1.75
CA ALA A 41 -9.55 -3.48 1.07
C ALA A 41 -10.87 -4.13 1.52
N VAL A 42 -10.89 -5.46 1.63
CA VAL A 42 -12.06 -6.22 2.11
C VAL A 42 -12.35 -5.92 3.57
N ILE A 43 -11.32 -5.92 4.44
CA ILE A 43 -11.49 -5.56 5.87
C ILE A 43 -12.06 -4.14 5.99
N ASN A 44 -11.50 -3.19 5.24
CA ASN A 44 -11.96 -1.80 5.23
C ASN A 44 -13.44 -1.70 4.85
N LEU A 45 -13.92 -2.47 3.86
CA LEU A 45 -15.34 -2.52 3.49
C LEU A 45 -16.20 -3.17 4.57
N LEU A 46 -15.81 -4.34 5.07
CA LEU A 46 -16.58 -5.09 6.08
C LEU A 46 -16.69 -4.35 7.42
N THR A 47 -15.69 -3.53 7.74
CA THR A 47 -15.66 -2.70 8.96
C THR A 47 -16.29 -1.32 8.76
N GLY A 48 -16.90 -1.03 7.60
CA GLY A 48 -17.52 0.27 7.34
C GLY A 48 -16.51 1.41 7.32
N ASN A 49 -15.44 1.26 6.54
CA ASN A 49 -14.32 2.19 6.45
C ASN A 49 -13.52 2.30 7.77
N TYR A 50 -13.15 1.18 8.39
CA TYR A 50 -12.58 1.12 9.75
C TYR A 50 -13.36 1.93 10.78
N PHE A 51 -14.66 1.65 10.94
CA PHE A 51 -15.56 2.42 11.81
C PHE A 51 -15.53 3.93 11.49
N PHE A 52 -15.59 4.28 10.21
CA PHE A 52 -15.49 5.65 9.68
C PHE A 52 -14.11 6.35 9.83
N LEU A 53 -13.08 5.68 10.34
CA LEU A 53 -11.74 6.25 10.51
C LEU A 53 -10.78 5.96 9.34
N GLY A 54 -11.20 5.19 8.34
CA GLY A 54 -10.30 4.74 7.29
C GLY A 54 -9.78 5.86 6.39
N TRP A 55 -10.48 6.98 6.25
CA TRP A 55 -9.96 8.14 5.52
C TRP A 55 -8.70 8.73 6.18
N LEU A 56 -8.55 8.55 7.50
CA LEU A 56 -7.37 8.94 8.25
C LEU A 56 -6.32 7.81 8.24
N ILE A 57 -6.75 6.57 8.50
CA ILE A 57 -5.82 5.43 8.70
C ILE A 57 -5.19 4.96 7.39
N VAL A 58 -5.99 4.82 6.32
CA VAL A 58 -5.57 4.18 5.07
C VAL A 58 -4.46 4.94 4.34
N PRO A 59 -4.46 6.28 4.25
CA PRO A 59 -3.35 7.01 3.62
C PRO A 59 -2.00 6.74 4.27
N PHE A 60 -1.93 6.73 5.62
CA PHE A 60 -0.68 6.45 6.33
C PHE A 60 -0.27 4.99 6.22
N HIS A 61 -1.24 4.07 6.28
CA HIS A 61 -0.94 2.65 6.16
C HIS A 61 -0.42 2.28 4.77
N THR A 62 -1.08 2.77 3.71
CA THR A 62 -0.65 2.56 2.31
C THR A 62 0.70 3.22 2.01
N LYS A 63 0.97 4.41 2.57
CA LYS A 63 2.31 5.03 2.54
C LYS A 63 3.37 4.13 3.20
N GLY A 64 3.07 3.59 4.38
CA GLY A 64 3.97 2.70 5.12
C GLY A 64 4.26 1.38 4.39
N ILE A 65 3.30 0.85 3.65
CA ILE A 65 3.47 -0.34 2.79
C ILE A 65 4.48 -0.04 1.67
N ILE A 66 4.36 1.11 1.00
CA ILE A 66 5.31 1.53 -0.04
C ILE A 66 6.70 1.75 0.56
N GLU A 67 6.80 2.41 1.71
CA GLU A 67 8.08 2.65 2.40
C GLU A 67 8.78 1.36 2.81
N SER A 68 8.03 0.42 3.37
CA SER A 68 8.54 -0.91 3.71
C SER A 68 9.05 -1.65 2.47
N ALA A 69 8.33 -1.58 1.35
CA ALA A 69 8.74 -2.24 0.11
C ALA A 69 10.05 -1.65 -0.46
N ARG A 70 10.18 -0.32 -0.42
CA ARG A 70 11.41 0.39 -0.83
C ARG A 70 12.58 0.02 0.06
N GLN A 71 12.39 0.04 1.39
CA GLN A 71 13.41 -0.33 2.36
C GLN A 71 13.90 -1.77 2.19
N GLU A 72 12.98 -2.73 1.94
CA GLU A 72 13.34 -4.14 1.71
C GLU A 72 14.16 -4.31 0.42
N LEU A 73 13.86 -3.53 -0.63
CA LEU A 73 14.62 -3.55 -1.88
C LEU A 73 15.98 -2.84 -1.75
N ASP A 74 16.05 -1.72 -1.04
CA ASP A 74 17.30 -1.00 -0.74
C ASP A 74 18.26 -1.89 0.06
N GLN A 75 17.76 -2.60 1.07
CA GLN A 75 18.54 -3.58 1.85
C GLN A 75 19.04 -4.75 1.01
N ALA A 76 18.32 -5.10 -0.07
CA ALA A 76 18.71 -6.13 -1.01
C ALA A 76 19.61 -5.61 -2.16
N GLY A 77 19.91 -4.31 -2.20
CA GLY A 77 20.68 -3.69 -3.29
C GLY A 77 19.95 -3.69 -4.64
N VAL A 78 18.61 -3.68 -4.62
CA VAL A 78 17.75 -3.77 -5.81
C VAL A 78 17.08 -2.42 -6.07
N ALA A 79 17.20 -1.91 -7.30
CA ALA A 79 16.48 -0.71 -7.73
C ALA A 79 14.97 -0.96 -7.90
N TRP A 80 14.17 0.09 -7.66
CA TRP A 80 12.71 0.06 -7.65
C TRP A 80 12.08 1.35 -8.17
#